data_AF-A0A7Y4YI58-F1
#
_entry.id   AF-A0A7Y4YI58-F1
#
_cell.length_a   1.000
_cell.length_b   1.000
_cell.length_c   1.000
_cell.angle_alpha   90.00
_cell.angle_beta   90.00
_cell.angle_gamma   90.00
#
_symmetry.space_group_name_H-M   'P 1'
#
loop_
_entity.id
_entity.type
_entity.pdbx_description
1 polymer ?
#
loop_
_entity_poly.entity_id
_entity_poly.type
_entity_poly.pdbx_seq_one_letter_code
_entity_poly.pdbx_strand_id
1 'polypeptide(L)'
;MGNIEKFYSLAEAWRQDVRVTSSLTEMILHPAYQRIIGMGIAAVPFILHELERKPDHWFWALTAITGVDPVQPDDRGKLRKMAEAWLRWGKEQGLTW
;
A
#
# COMPACT_ATOMS: atom_id res chain seq x y z
N MET A 1 -5.86 -4.57 -20.35
CA MET A 1 -4.91 -4.50 -19.23
C MET A 1 -5.63 -4.98 -17.99
N GLY A 2 -5.17 -6.07 -17.40
CA GLY A 2 -5.75 -6.61 -16.17
C GLY A 2 -5.50 -5.70 -14.96
N ASN A 3 -6.26 -5.86 -13.88
CA ASN A 3 -6.05 -5.09 -12.64
C ASN A 3 -4.63 -5.27 -12.09
N ILE A 4 -4.05 -6.47 -12.22
CA ILE A 4 -2.67 -6.80 -11.84
C ILE A 4 -1.67 -5.95 -12.64
N GLU A 5 -1.75 -6.01 -13.98
CA GLU A 5 -0.84 -5.27 -14.86
C GLU A 5 -0.91 -3.76 -14.61
N LYS A 6 -2.13 -3.23 -14.42
CA LYS A 6 -2.35 -1.83 -14.09
C LYS A 6 -1.72 -1.45 -12.76
N PHE A 7 -1.90 -2.27 -11.72
CA PHE A 7 -1.31 -2.03 -10.41
C PHE A 7 0.21 -1.97 -10.50
N TYR A 8 0.85 -3.00 -11.05
CA TYR A 8 2.31 -3.09 -11.08
C TYR A 8 2.94 -1.99 -11.97
N SER A 9 2.29 -1.61 -13.06
CA SER A 9 2.73 -0.47 -13.88
C SER A 9 2.70 0.85 -13.09
N LEU A 10 1.65 1.10 -12.31
CA LEU A 10 1.55 2.30 -11.47
C LEU A 10 2.53 2.26 -10.29
N ALA A 11 2.68 1.10 -9.65
CA ALA A 11 3.58 0.92 -8.52
C ALA A 11 5.04 1.13 -8.93
N GLU A 12 5.41 0.66 -10.13
CA GLU A 12 6.76 0.89 -10.67
C GLU A 12 7.00 2.35 -11.00
N ALA A 13 6.07 3.02 -11.68
CA ALA A 13 6.17 4.45 -11.95
C ALA A 13 6.33 5.26 -10.64
N TRP A 14 5.51 4.96 -9.63
CA TRP A 14 5.62 5.56 -8.32
C TRP A 14 7.03 5.36 -7.71
N ARG A 15 7.53 4.12 -7.66
CA ARG A 15 8.84 3.83 -7.08
C ARG A 15 9.99 4.54 -7.78
N GLN A 16 9.96 4.63 -9.10
CA GLN A 16 11.02 5.33 -9.85
C GLN A 16 11.03 6.82 -9.52
N ASP A 17 9.85 7.44 -9.46
CA ASP A 17 9.71 8.88 -9.26
C ASP A 17 9.99 9.30 -7.81
N VAL A 18 9.61 8.49 -6.81
CA VAL A 18 9.79 8.85 -5.39
C VAL A 18 11.08 8.35 -4.77
N ARG A 19 11.93 7.63 -5.52
CA ARG A 19 13.16 7.00 -5.01
C ARG A 19 14.12 7.95 -4.30
N VAL A 20 14.15 9.21 -4.71
CA VAL A 20 15.03 10.26 -4.15
C VAL A 20 14.31 11.23 -3.20
N THR A 21 13.00 11.08 -3.06
CA THR A 21 12.16 11.95 -2.25
C THR A 21 12.13 11.46 -0.80
N SER A 22 12.32 12.36 0.16
CA SER A 22 12.11 12.08 1.60
C SER A 22 10.77 12.62 2.13
N SER A 23 9.97 13.27 1.27
CA SER A 23 8.67 13.84 1.60
C SER A 23 7.56 12.80 1.45
N LEU A 24 6.98 12.38 2.59
CA LEU A 24 5.79 11.53 2.61
C LEU A 24 4.61 12.15 1.85
N THR A 25 4.47 13.48 1.93
CA THR A 25 3.41 14.21 1.22
C THR A 25 3.54 14.08 -0.29
N GLU A 26 4.75 14.21 -0.83
CA GLU A 26 5.00 14.03 -2.27
C GLU A 26 4.74 12.58 -2.70
N MET A 27 5.15 11.61 -1.88
CA MET A 27 4.88 10.19 -2.15
C MET A 27 3.39 9.89 -2.24
N ILE A 28 2.61 10.43 -1.30
CA ILE A 28 1.16 10.22 -1.22
C ILE A 28 0.44 10.94 -2.37
N LEU A 29 0.82 12.18 -2.67
CA LEU A 29 0.18 12.98 -3.72
C LEU A 29 0.62 12.59 -5.14
N HIS A 30 1.60 11.69 -5.28
CA HIS A 30 2.07 11.23 -6.57
C HIS A 30 0.92 10.68 -7.44
N PRO A 31 0.79 11.09 -8.72
CA PRO A 31 -0.33 10.69 -9.57
C PRO A 31 -0.50 9.17 -9.69
N ALA A 32 0.59 8.42 -9.74
CA ALA A 32 0.51 6.96 -9.80
C ALA A 32 -0.03 6.35 -8.49
N TYR A 33 0.34 6.91 -7.33
CA TYR A 33 -0.16 6.48 -6.02
C TYR A 33 -1.66 6.78 -5.88
N GLN A 34 -2.09 7.97 -6.28
CA GLN A 34 -3.50 8.35 -6.30
C GLN A 34 -4.33 7.47 -7.24
N ARG A 35 -3.76 7.05 -8.38
CA ARG A 35 -4.41 6.10 -9.30
C ARG A 35 -4.52 4.69 -8.70
N ILE A 36 -3.57 4.26 -7.89
CA ILE A 36 -3.67 3.01 -7.11
C ILE A 36 -4.81 3.11 -6.09
N ILE A 37 -4.92 4.24 -5.36
CA ILE A 37 -6.07 4.47 -4.47
C ILE A 37 -7.38 4.43 -5.25
N GLY A 38 -7.43 5.06 -6.42
CA GLY A 38 -8.59 5.06 -7.31
C GLY A 38 -8.96 3.70 -7.90
N MET A 39 -8.11 2.67 -7.77
CA MET A 39 -8.49 1.28 -8.09
C MET A 39 -9.37 0.66 -7.00
N GLY A 40 -9.41 1.25 -5.80
CA GLY A 40 -10.24 0.80 -4.69
C GLY A 40 -9.87 -0.60 -4.21
N ILE A 41 -10.88 -1.36 -3.75
CA ILE A 41 -10.71 -2.68 -3.13
C ILE A 41 -9.93 -3.66 -4.03
N ALA A 42 -10.03 -3.53 -5.35
CA ALA A 42 -9.31 -4.37 -6.29
C ALA A 42 -7.78 -4.26 -6.18
N ALA A 43 -7.24 -3.17 -5.62
CA ALA A 43 -5.80 -3.02 -5.39
C ALA A 43 -5.32 -3.64 -4.07
N VAL A 44 -6.21 -3.89 -3.10
CA VAL A 44 -5.83 -4.30 -1.74
C VAL A 44 -4.98 -5.59 -1.73
N PRO A 45 -5.35 -6.67 -2.43
CA PRO A 45 -4.52 -7.87 -2.46
C PRO A 45 -3.10 -7.58 -2.99
N PHE A 46 -2.99 -6.77 -4.05
CA PHE A 46 -1.69 -6.45 -4.64
C PHE A 46 -0.82 -5.59 -3.72
N ILE A 47 -1.44 -4.67 -2.97
CA ILE A 47 -0.73 -3.87 -1.97
C ILE A 47 -0.23 -4.75 -0.81
N LEU A 48 -1.06 -5.70 -0.34
CA LEU A 48 -0.66 -6.66 0.70
C LEU A 48 0.49 -7.55 0.23
N HIS A 49 0.48 -8.00 -1.03
CA HIS A 49 1.57 -8.74 -1.64
C HIS A 49 2.89 -7.94 -1.64
N GLU A 50 2.84 -6.67 -2.02
CA GLU A 50 4.02 -5.80 -1.99
C GLU A 50 4.53 -5.58 -0.56
N LEU A 51 3.63 -5.39 0.42
CA LEU A 51 3.99 -5.25 1.83
C LEU A 51 4.68 -6.50 2.40
N GLU A 52 4.24 -7.69 2.02
CA GLU A 52 4.87 -8.95 2.45
C GLU A 52 6.30 -9.08 1.91
N ARG A 53 6.51 -8.68 0.65
CA ARG A 53 7.82 -8.74 0.01
C ARG A 53 8.78 -7.69 0.52
N LYS A 54 8.32 -6.45 0.60
CA LYS A 54 9.13 -5.30 1.03
C LYS A 54 8.21 -4.22 1.60
N PRO A 55 8.16 -4.07 2.93
CA PRO A 55 7.42 -3.00 3.57
C PRO A 55 7.84 -1.64 3.01
N ASP A 56 6.89 -0.91 2.45
CA ASP A 56 7.05 0.41 1.87
C ASP A 56 5.85 1.30 2.30
N HIS A 57 5.78 2.53 1.84
CA HIS A 57 4.78 3.53 2.22
C HIS A 57 3.36 3.26 1.67
N TRP A 58 2.90 2.02 1.73
CA TRP A 58 1.59 1.56 1.25
C TRP A 58 0.46 1.72 2.27
N PHE A 59 0.78 1.99 3.55
CA PHE A 59 -0.19 2.06 4.63
C PHE A 59 -1.28 3.11 4.38
N TRP A 60 -0.91 4.27 3.80
CA TRP A 60 -1.87 5.31 3.45
C TRP A 60 -2.86 4.86 2.37
N ALA A 61 -2.38 4.17 1.33
CA ALA A 61 -3.25 3.60 0.31
C ALA A 61 -4.23 2.59 0.91
N LEU A 62 -3.75 1.69 1.77
CA LEU A 62 -4.62 0.72 2.43
C LEU A 62 -5.69 1.38 3.30
N THR A 63 -5.32 2.35 4.15
CA THR A 63 -6.30 3.10 4.95
C THR A 63 -7.29 3.86 4.08
N ALA A 64 -6.83 4.54 3.03
CA ALA A 64 -7.69 5.31 2.14
C ALA A 64 -8.69 4.42 1.38
N ILE A 65 -8.29 3.21 0.99
CA ILE A 65 -9.14 2.27 0.26
C ILE A 65 -10.11 1.54 1.19
N THR A 66 -9.63 1.07 2.34
CA THR A 66 -10.38 0.15 3.22
C THR A 66 -11.14 0.88 4.32
N GLY A 67 -10.78 2.12 4.62
CA GLY A 67 -11.34 2.89 5.74
C GLY A 67 -10.90 2.42 7.12
N VAL A 68 -9.95 1.48 7.21
CA VAL A 68 -9.46 0.93 8.49
C VAL A 68 -7.98 1.25 8.74
N ASP A 69 -7.58 1.19 10.01
CA ASP A 69 -6.19 1.24 10.43
C ASP A 69 -5.96 0.17 11.51
N PRO A 70 -5.43 -1.03 11.16
CA PRO A 70 -5.15 -2.09 12.12
C PRO A 70 -3.86 -1.86 12.91
N VAL A 71 -3.12 -0.79 12.64
CA VAL A 71 -1.83 -0.50 13.28
C VAL A 71 -2.05 0.07 14.68
N GLN A 72 -1.50 -0.59 15.69
CA GLN A 72 -1.54 -0.09 17.06
C GLN A 72 -0.71 1.21 17.18
N PRO A 73 -1.12 2.16 18.04
CA PRO A 73 -0.39 3.42 18.23
C PRO A 73 1.11 3.24 18.51
N ASP A 74 1.47 2.23 19.32
CA ASP A 74 2.85 1.92 19.72
C ASP A 74 3.70 1.34 18.58
N ASP A 75 3.06 0.89 17.50
CA ASP A 75 3.72 0.30 16.34
C ASP A 75 3.86 1.30 15.18
N ARG A 76 3.31 2.51 15.30
CA ARG A 76 3.47 3.57 14.32
C ARG A 76 4.95 3.94 14.15
N GLY A 77 5.38 4.06 12.89
CA GLY A 77 6.78 4.29 12.52
C GLY A 77 7.64 3.01 12.48
N LYS A 78 7.14 1.86 12.95
CA LYS A 78 7.83 0.57 12.86
C LYS A 78 7.33 -0.18 11.62
N LEU A 79 7.87 0.14 10.44
CA LEU A 79 7.42 -0.38 9.13
C LEU A 79 7.11 -1.88 9.13
N ARG A 80 7.99 -2.71 9.71
CA ARG A 80 7.79 -4.17 9.78
C ARG A 80 6.53 -4.54 10.59
N LYS A 81 6.33 -3.93 11.75
CA LYS A 81 5.15 -4.19 12.59
C LYS A 81 3.86 -3.66 11.96
N MET A 82 3.94 -2.51 11.30
CA MET A 82 2.82 -1.96 10.54
C MET A 82 2.43 -2.92 9.40
N ALA A 83 3.41 -3.46 8.66
CA ALA A 83 3.17 -4.46 7.64
C ALA A 83 2.55 -5.74 8.23
N GLU A 84 3.08 -6.27 9.33
CA GLU A 84 2.50 -7.43 10.02
C GLU A 84 1.03 -7.21 10.42
N ALA A 85 0.67 -6.01 10.90
CA ALA A 85 -0.71 -5.68 11.24
C ALA A 85 -1.64 -5.72 10.02
N TRP A 86 -1.20 -5.16 8.89
CA TRP A 86 -1.96 -5.19 7.64
C TRP A 86 -2.07 -6.58 7.03
N LEU A 87 -0.99 -7.37 7.06
CA LEU A 87 -1.01 -8.75 6.57
C LEU A 87 -1.92 -9.63 7.43
N ARG A 88 -1.92 -9.46 8.74
CA ARG A 88 -2.87 -10.15 9.64
C ARG A 88 -4.32 -9.75 9.33
N TRP A 89 -4.58 -8.45 9.21
CA TRP A 89 -5.91 -7.96 8.82
C TRP A 89 -6.36 -8.56 7.49
N GLY A 90 -5.49 -8.61 6.48
CA GLY A 90 -5.80 -9.22 5.18
C GLY A 90 -6.22 -10.70 5.30
N LYS A 91 -5.52 -11.47 6.15
CA LYS A 91 -5.86 -12.88 6.43
C LYS A 91 -7.21 -13.01 7.14
N GLU A 92 -7.50 -12.12 8.10
CA GLU A 92 -8.78 -12.08 8.83
C GLU A 92 -9.95 -11.74 7.90
N GLN A 93 -9.73 -10.92 6.87
CA GLN A 93 -10.72 -10.63 5.83
C GLN A 93 -10.88 -11.77 4.79
N GLY A 94 -10.09 -12.84 4.88
CA GLY A 94 -10.10 -13.93 3.90
C GLY A 94 -9.54 -13.53 2.54
N LEU A 95 -8.73 -12.46 2.47
CA LEU A 95 -8.07 -12.06 1.24
C LEU A 95 -6.92 -13.01 0.92
N THR A 96 -6.75 -13.29 -0.37
CA THR A 96 -5.64 -14.06 -0.92
C THR A 96 -4.86 -13.18 -1.88
N TRP A 97 -3.52 -13.16 -1.78
CA TRP A 97 -2.62 -12.33 -2.57
C TRP A 97 -1.29 -13.03 -2.88
#